data_AF-A0A4S9VCN6-F1
#
_entry.id   AF-A0A4S9VCN6-F1
#
_cell.length_a   1.000
_cell.length_b   1.000
_cell.length_c   1.000
_cell.angle_alpha   90.00
_cell.angle_beta   90.00
_cell.angle_gamma   90.00
#
_symmetry.space_group_name_H-M   'P 1'
#
loop_
_entity.id
_entity.type
_entity.pdbx_description
1 polymer ?
#
loop_
_entity_poly.entity_id
_entity_poly.type
_entity_poly.pdbx_seq_one_letter_code
_entity_poly.pdbx_strand_id
1 'polypeptide(L)'
;SIVEAPISLLQDLLSTGAVTSTKLCALYLHRISTYDARGLFFNSVPLLNPNLSAEPAASDARRASGKLLSKLDSIPYTLKDGFKYLGMSVAAGSPAFANLQPNENAFVADKLAQAGCVMIGKTNMPPMAAGGMQRGVYSRAESPYNMEYLTAASSSGSSNGAATSTAASFAAFGLGSETVSSGVIGSRGLWPLYVTCDVVVPLTRTVEDTLAVLEVITQPDPGTIGDFWRDQCTVTLPKASNLEGDLSRLCDAHSLRGKRLAEPKMYTEGMSGTSISKAPFVSEGVKKVWTKAQTDLTSSGAI
;
A
#
# COMPACT_ATOMS: atom_id res chain seq x y z
N SER A 1 1.58 -22.31 0.37
CA SER A 1 1.98 -21.35 1.42
C SER A 1 1.33 -20.00 1.11
N ILE A 2 1.00 -19.17 2.09
CA ILE A 2 0.53 -17.77 1.87
C ILE A 2 1.69 -16.75 1.80
N VAL A 3 2.90 -17.18 2.16
CA VAL A 3 4.12 -16.36 2.12
C VAL A 3 4.57 -16.21 0.68
N GLU A 4 4.82 -14.98 0.23
CA GLU A 4 5.16 -14.64 -1.17
C GLU A 4 4.11 -15.11 -2.20
N ALA A 5 2.89 -15.43 -1.78
CA ALA A 5 1.83 -15.80 -2.70
C ALA A 5 1.32 -14.53 -3.42
N PRO A 6 1.33 -14.50 -4.77
CA PRO A 6 0.67 -13.44 -5.53
C PRO A 6 -0.86 -13.57 -5.42
N ILE A 7 -1.58 -12.49 -5.69
CA ILE A 7 -3.05 -12.45 -5.63
C ILE A 7 -3.67 -13.51 -6.54
N SER A 8 -3.09 -13.76 -7.72
CA SER A 8 -3.56 -14.80 -8.67
C SER A 8 -3.60 -16.19 -8.02
N LEU A 9 -2.51 -16.59 -7.35
CA LEU A 9 -2.45 -17.87 -6.65
C LEU A 9 -3.48 -17.93 -5.51
N LEU A 10 -3.68 -16.85 -4.77
CA LEU A 10 -4.70 -16.80 -3.71
C LEU A 10 -6.11 -16.98 -4.29
N GLN A 11 -6.41 -16.33 -5.42
CA GLN A 11 -7.69 -16.51 -6.12
C GLN A 11 -7.87 -17.95 -6.62
N ASP A 12 -6.83 -18.59 -7.14
CA ASP A 12 -6.89 -19.99 -7.57
C ASP A 12 -7.17 -20.95 -6.41
N LEU A 13 -6.53 -20.72 -5.26
CA LEU A 13 -6.79 -21.50 -4.05
C LEU A 13 -8.22 -21.30 -3.54
N LEU A 14 -8.76 -20.08 -3.65
CA LEU A 14 -10.14 -19.76 -3.28
C LEU A 14 -11.16 -20.34 -4.28
N SER A 15 -10.86 -20.33 -5.58
CA SER A 15 -11.77 -20.82 -6.63
C SER A 15 -11.88 -22.34 -6.64
N THR A 16 -10.79 -23.03 -6.35
CA THR A 16 -10.73 -24.50 -6.22
C THR A 16 -11.28 -25.00 -4.88
N GLY A 17 -11.55 -24.10 -3.91
CA GLY A 17 -11.96 -24.46 -2.55
C GLY A 17 -10.82 -25.03 -1.69
N ALA A 18 -9.56 -24.97 -2.17
CA ALA A 18 -8.39 -25.37 -1.40
C ALA A 18 -8.20 -24.49 -0.15
N VAL A 19 -8.70 -23.25 -0.18
CA VAL A 19 -8.80 -22.37 0.99
C VAL A 19 -10.12 -21.62 0.95
N THR A 20 -10.71 -21.33 2.11
CA THR A 20 -11.82 -20.38 2.25
C THR A 20 -11.29 -19.00 2.64
N SER A 21 -12.05 -17.93 2.44
CA SER A 21 -11.72 -16.59 2.91
C SER A 21 -11.47 -16.57 4.41
N THR A 22 -12.30 -17.28 5.20
CA THR A 22 -12.12 -17.41 6.65
C THR A 22 -10.80 -18.09 7.00
N LYS A 23 -10.46 -19.18 6.30
CA LYS A 23 -9.19 -19.88 6.52
C LYS A 23 -7.99 -19.02 6.07
N LEU A 24 -8.11 -18.30 4.97
CA LEU A 24 -7.08 -17.42 4.45
C LEU A 24 -6.77 -16.28 5.44
N CYS A 25 -7.82 -15.61 5.96
CA CYS A 25 -7.65 -14.58 6.99
C CYS A 25 -7.03 -15.17 8.28
N ALA A 26 -7.46 -16.35 8.71
CA ALA A 26 -6.88 -17.02 9.87
C ALA A 26 -5.37 -17.32 9.70
N LEU A 27 -4.93 -17.67 8.48
CA LEU A 27 -3.50 -17.87 8.19
C LEU A 27 -2.70 -16.57 8.31
N TYR A 28 -3.22 -15.45 7.81
CA TYR A 28 -2.59 -14.13 7.97
C TYR A 28 -2.55 -13.69 9.43
N LEU A 29 -3.65 -13.84 10.17
CA LEU A 29 -3.72 -13.51 11.60
C LEU A 29 -2.75 -14.37 12.42
N HIS A 30 -2.57 -15.64 12.06
CA HIS A 30 -1.57 -16.49 12.70
C HIS A 30 -0.15 -15.94 12.50
N ARG A 31 0.19 -15.42 11.31
CA ARG A 31 1.49 -14.78 11.05
C ARG A 31 1.66 -13.49 11.86
N ILE A 32 0.66 -12.61 11.85
CA ILE A 32 0.66 -11.37 12.63
C ILE A 32 0.86 -11.69 14.12
N SER A 33 0.11 -12.67 14.63
CA SER A 33 0.22 -13.10 16.03
C SER A 33 1.60 -13.67 16.39
N THR A 34 2.32 -14.23 15.42
CA THR A 34 3.61 -14.90 15.63
C THR A 34 4.80 -13.93 15.52
N TYR A 35 4.74 -12.98 14.58
CA TYR A 35 5.88 -12.13 14.23
C TYR A 35 5.66 -10.64 14.52
N ASP A 36 4.41 -10.18 14.48
CA ASP A 36 4.09 -8.75 14.60
C ASP A 36 3.74 -8.36 16.04
N ALA A 37 2.90 -9.15 16.69
CA ALA A 37 2.42 -8.91 18.05
C ALA A 37 3.22 -9.66 19.13
N ARG A 38 3.95 -10.72 18.74
CA ARG A 38 4.80 -11.55 19.61
C ARG A 38 6.10 -11.86 18.86
N GLY A 39 7.04 -12.50 19.56
CA GLY A 39 8.30 -12.92 18.96
C GLY A 39 9.18 -11.72 18.58
N LEU A 40 9.45 -11.56 17.27
CA LEU A 40 10.27 -10.47 16.74
C LEU A 40 9.64 -9.09 16.95
N PHE A 41 8.32 -9.03 17.16
CA PHE A 41 7.57 -7.82 17.49
C PHE A 41 7.77 -6.70 16.47
N PHE A 42 7.43 -6.98 15.20
CA PHE A 42 7.52 -5.97 14.14
C PHE A 42 6.57 -4.79 14.35
N ASN A 43 5.49 -4.94 15.13
CA ASN A 43 4.56 -3.86 15.50
C ASN A 43 4.04 -3.03 14.30
N SER A 44 3.74 -3.72 13.19
CA SER A 44 3.29 -3.15 11.93
C SER A 44 1.77 -3.04 11.80
N VAL A 45 1.01 -3.94 12.43
CA VAL A 45 -0.48 -3.97 12.41
C VAL A 45 -1.02 -3.85 13.86
N PRO A 46 -0.93 -2.66 14.49
CA PRO A 46 -1.31 -2.48 15.89
C PRO A 46 -2.81 -2.62 16.16
N LEU A 47 -3.66 -2.44 15.15
CA LEU A 47 -5.11 -2.53 15.27
C LEU A 47 -5.66 -3.59 14.32
N LEU A 48 -6.30 -4.62 14.86
CA LEU A 48 -7.01 -5.62 14.04
C LEU A 48 -8.45 -5.18 13.81
N ASN A 49 -9.00 -5.50 12.64
CA ASN A 49 -10.40 -5.23 12.32
C ASN A 49 -11.32 -6.06 13.24
N PRO A 50 -12.23 -5.44 14.00
CA PRO A 50 -13.15 -6.17 14.88
C PRO A 50 -14.11 -7.10 14.13
N ASN A 51 -14.30 -6.91 12.81
CA ASN A 51 -15.24 -7.69 12.00
C ASN A 51 -14.60 -8.90 11.30
N LEU A 52 -13.39 -9.32 11.68
CA LEU A 52 -12.67 -10.44 11.06
C LEU A 52 -13.34 -11.82 11.20
N SER A 53 -14.37 -11.96 12.02
CA SER A 53 -15.23 -13.15 12.04
C SER A 53 -16.35 -13.09 10.99
N ALA A 54 -16.85 -11.89 10.68
CA ALA A 54 -18.06 -11.70 9.87
C ALA A 54 -17.73 -11.43 8.39
N GLU A 55 -16.76 -10.56 8.10
CA GLU A 55 -16.39 -10.19 6.72
C GLU A 55 -15.96 -11.39 5.86
N PRO A 56 -14.99 -12.24 6.29
CA PRO A 56 -14.59 -13.38 5.48
C PRO A 56 -15.67 -14.47 5.41
N ALA A 57 -16.50 -14.63 6.45
CA ALA A 57 -17.62 -15.58 6.42
C ALA A 57 -18.70 -15.15 5.40
N ALA A 58 -19.00 -13.84 5.33
CA ALA A 58 -19.87 -13.30 4.29
C ALA A 58 -19.28 -13.47 2.89
N SER A 59 -17.96 -13.34 2.76
CA SER A 59 -17.21 -13.61 1.53
C SER A 59 -17.32 -15.07 1.09
N ASP A 60 -17.17 -16.01 2.03
CA ASP A 60 -17.34 -17.45 1.79
C ASP A 60 -18.77 -17.77 1.33
N ALA A 61 -19.78 -17.17 1.96
CA ALA A 61 -21.19 -17.33 1.55
C ALA A 61 -21.45 -16.80 0.12
N ARG A 62 -20.91 -15.62 -0.23
CA ARG A 62 -21.01 -15.07 -1.59
C ARG A 62 -20.40 -16.04 -2.60
N ARG A 63 -19.19 -16.53 -2.32
CA ARG A 63 -18.47 -17.49 -3.19
C ARG A 63 -19.24 -18.79 -3.37
N ALA A 64 -19.75 -19.39 -2.28
CA ALA A 64 -20.56 -20.60 -2.34
C ALA A 64 -21.86 -20.42 -3.16
N SER A 65 -22.41 -19.21 -3.18
CA SER A 65 -23.59 -18.87 -3.98
C SER A 65 -23.29 -18.44 -5.43
N GLY A 66 -22.02 -18.45 -5.86
CA GLY A 66 -21.60 -18.00 -7.20
C GLY A 66 -21.72 -16.49 -7.43
N LYS A 67 -21.79 -15.68 -6.37
CA LYS A 67 -22.02 -14.22 -6.41
C LYS A 67 -20.77 -13.43 -6.03
N LEU A 68 -19.64 -13.72 -6.69
CA LEU A 68 -18.41 -12.97 -6.49
C LEU A 68 -18.60 -11.50 -6.89
N LEU A 69 -18.03 -10.59 -6.11
CA LEU A 69 -18.11 -9.15 -6.35
C LEU A 69 -17.06 -8.65 -7.34
N SER A 70 -15.87 -9.27 -7.36
CA SER A 70 -14.77 -8.90 -8.27
C SER A 70 -13.69 -9.98 -8.33
N LYS A 71 -12.64 -9.74 -9.14
CA LYS A 71 -11.39 -10.53 -9.14
C LYS A 71 -10.59 -10.41 -7.83
N LEU A 72 -10.91 -9.46 -6.95
CA LEU A 72 -10.30 -9.30 -5.63
C LEU A 72 -11.22 -9.76 -4.48
N ASP A 73 -12.39 -10.34 -4.76
CA ASP A 73 -13.28 -10.83 -3.71
C ASP A 73 -12.54 -11.88 -2.85
N SER A 74 -12.66 -11.75 -1.53
CA SER A 74 -11.98 -12.53 -0.49
C SER A 74 -10.49 -12.21 -0.25
N ILE A 75 -9.88 -11.28 -0.99
CA ILE A 75 -8.44 -10.97 -0.84
C ILE A 75 -8.19 -10.10 0.40
N PRO A 76 -7.33 -10.53 1.34
CA PRO A 76 -7.06 -9.75 2.55
C PRO A 76 -6.07 -8.61 2.32
N TYR A 77 -6.30 -7.46 2.94
CA TYR A 77 -5.42 -6.29 2.86
C TYR A 77 -5.22 -5.58 4.20
N THR A 78 -4.19 -4.74 4.30
CA THR A 78 -3.97 -3.82 5.44
C THR A 78 -4.10 -2.36 5.02
N LEU A 79 -4.44 -1.48 5.95
CA LEU A 79 -4.75 -0.08 5.66
C LEU A 79 -4.02 0.87 6.62
N LYS A 80 -3.25 1.83 6.14
CA LYS A 80 -2.57 2.81 7.02
C LYS A 80 -3.55 3.53 7.95
N ASP A 81 -3.15 3.78 9.20
CA ASP A 81 -4.04 4.32 10.25
C ASP A 81 -4.72 5.67 9.88
N GLY A 82 -4.09 6.46 9.02
CA GLY A 82 -4.64 7.72 8.51
C GLY A 82 -5.84 7.58 7.56
N PHE A 83 -6.20 6.37 7.10
CA PHE A 83 -7.42 6.19 6.32
C PHE A 83 -8.63 6.02 7.23
N LYS A 84 -9.72 6.74 6.94
CA LYS A 84 -11.02 6.50 7.56
C LYS A 84 -11.52 5.08 7.24
N TYR A 85 -12.02 4.38 8.25
CA TYR A 85 -12.68 3.08 8.12
C TYR A 85 -13.71 2.94 9.26
N LEU A 86 -14.98 2.80 8.93
CA LEU A 86 -16.09 2.74 9.89
C LEU A 86 -15.90 1.60 10.88
N GLY A 87 -16.14 1.88 12.17
CA GLY A 87 -15.95 0.93 13.25
C GLY A 87 -14.51 0.81 13.77
N MET A 88 -13.57 1.58 13.21
CA MET A 88 -12.20 1.68 13.71
C MET A 88 -11.74 3.13 13.83
N SER A 89 -10.96 3.44 14.87
CA SER A 89 -10.38 4.77 15.06
C SER A 89 -9.54 5.22 13.85
N VAL A 90 -9.53 6.53 13.58
CA VAL A 90 -8.63 7.17 12.61
C VAL A 90 -7.71 8.12 13.38
N ALA A 91 -6.67 7.57 14.00
CA ALA A 91 -5.80 8.34 14.87
C ALA A 91 -4.67 9.07 14.12
N ALA A 92 -4.42 8.67 12.87
CA ALA A 92 -3.24 9.07 12.11
C ALA A 92 -1.94 8.95 12.94
N GLY A 93 -1.81 7.90 13.75
CA GLY A 93 -0.67 7.69 14.65
C GLY A 93 -0.54 8.69 15.80
N SER A 94 -1.47 9.64 15.96
CA SER A 94 -1.39 10.71 16.96
C SER A 94 -2.15 10.36 18.25
N PRO A 95 -1.53 10.53 19.44
CA PRO A 95 -2.23 10.32 20.71
C PRO A 95 -3.47 11.21 20.88
N ALA A 96 -3.49 12.39 20.27
CA ALA A 96 -4.63 13.31 20.34
C ALA A 96 -5.91 12.76 19.68
N PHE A 97 -5.76 11.85 18.72
CA PHE A 97 -6.86 11.28 17.94
C PHE A 97 -7.03 9.78 18.18
N ALA A 98 -6.41 9.23 19.23
CA ALA A 98 -6.41 7.78 19.53
C ALA A 98 -7.81 7.14 19.49
N ASN A 99 -8.83 7.89 19.93
CA ASN A 99 -10.21 7.42 20.00
C ASN A 99 -11.13 8.04 18.93
N LEU A 100 -10.60 8.85 18.01
CA LEU A 100 -11.41 9.54 17.00
C LEU A 100 -12.06 8.52 16.06
N GLN A 101 -13.38 8.52 16.02
CA GLN A 101 -14.14 7.65 15.12
C GLN A 101 -14.47 8.37 13.81
N PRO A 102 -14.25 7.73 12.65
CA PRO A 102 -14.65 8.29 11.38
C PRO A 102 -16.17 8.23 11.20
N ASN A 103 -16.72 9.19 10.47
CA ASN A 103 -18.14 9.28 10.13
C ASN A 103 -18.51 8.54 8.82
N GLU A 104 -17.51 8.14 8.05
CA GLU A 104 -17.63 7.45 6.76
C GLU A 104 -16.33 6.68 6.49
N ASN A 105 -16.31 5.81 5.48
CA ASN A 105 -15.08 5.20 4.99
C ASN A 105 -14.30 6.17 4.09
N ALA A 106 -12.99 5.96 3.98
CA ALA A 106 -12.22 6.54 2.89
C ALA A 106 -12.69 5.98 1.54
N PHE A 107 -12.61 6.78 0.48
CA PHE A 107 -13.04 6.39 -0.86
C PHE A 107 -12.44 5.03 -1.29
N VAL A 108 -11.14 4.87 -1.11
CA VAL A 108 -10.44 3.62 -1.47
C VAL A 108 -10.84 2.44 -0.58
N ALA A 109 -11.18 2.67 0.68
CA ALA A 109 -11.68 1.62 1.56
C ALA A 109 -13.08 1.13 1.11
N ASP A 110 -13.95 2.06 0.70
CA ASP A 110 -15.26 1.71 0.11
C ASP A 110 -15.10 0.92 -1.19
N LYS A 111 -14.17 1.30 -2.07
CA LYS A 111 -13.92 0.56 -3.32
C LYS A 111 -13.43 -0.86 -3.05
N LEU A 112 -12.53 -1.03 -2.10
CA LEU A 112 -12.05 -2.35 -1.70
C LEU A 112 -13.16 -3.20 -1.06
N ALA A 113 -14.00 -2.61 -0.20
CA ALA A 113 -15.14 -3.30 0.38
C ALA A 113 -16.18 -3.72 -0.68
N GLN A 114 -16.49 -2.83 -1.64
CA GLN A 114 -17.37 -3.11 -2.77
C GLN A 114 -16.82 -4.21 -3.68
N ALA A 115 -15.49 -4.31 -3.81
CA ALA A 115 -14.82 -5.39 -4.53
C ALA A 115 -14.79 -6.72 -3.76
N GLY A 116 -15.21 -6.74 -2.49
CA GLY A 116 -15.22 -7.93 -1.64
C GLY A 116 -13.90 -8.23 -0.95
N CYS A 117 -12.95 -7.30 -0.95
CA CYS A 117 -11.69 -7.45 -0.19
C CYS A 117 -11.98 -7.45 1.32
N VAL A 118 -11.15 -8.16 2.09
CA VAL A 118 -11.30 -8.28 3.55
C VAL A 118 -10.21 -7.46 4.25
N MET A 119 -10.58 -6.53 5.13
CA MET A 119 -9.59 -5.68 5.80
C MET A 119 -9.07 -6.37 7.06
N ILE A 120 -7.77 -6.66 7.12
CA ILE A 120 -7.12 -7.33 8.26
C ILE A 120 -6.96 -6.40 9.46
N GLY A 121 -6.48 -5.18 9.22
CA GLY A 121 -6.21 -4.23 10.28
C GLY A 121 -5.57 -2.96 9.78
N LYS A 122 -5.42 -2.01 10.71
CA LYS A 122 -4.72 -0.77 10.44
C LYS A 122 -3.23 -0.87 10.73
N THR A 123 -2.43 -0.25 9.87
CA THR A 123 -0.96 -0.28 9.97
C THR A 123 -0.37 0.96 10.63
N ASN A 124 0.77 0.75 11.28
CA ASN A 124 1.47 1.73 12.10
C ASN A 124 2.02 2.92 11.28
N MET A 125 2.08 4.09 11.93
CA MET A 125 2.59 5.35 11.37
C MET A 125 2.94 6.35 12.49
N PRO A 126 3.84 7.33 12.23
CA PRO A 126 4.08 8.44 13.17
C PRO A 126 2.86 9.39 13.24
N PRO A 127 2.77 10.24 14.27
CA PRO A 127 1.70 11.22 14.40
C PRO A 127 1.54 12.09 13.15
N MET A 128 0.30 12.16 12.65
CA MET A 128 -0.13 13.01 11.54
C MET A 128 0.56 12.73 10.21
N ALA A 129 1.20 11.56 10.06
CA ALA A 129 2.12 11.26 8.95
C ALA A 129 3.33 12.21 8.84
N ALA A 130 3.52 13.13 9.79
CA ALA A 130 4.52 14.19 9.77
C ALA A 130 5.89 13.68 10.25
N GLY A 131 6.48 12.77 9.47
CA GLY A 131 7.77 12.16 9.77
C GLY A 131 8.00 10.82 9.06
N GLY A 132 8.77 9.95 9.69
CA GLY A 132 9.03 8.60 9.22
C GLY A 132 9.00 7.56 10.32
N MET A 133 10.03 7.56 11.18
CA MET A 133 10.24 6.50 12.18
C MET A 133 10.08 6.98 13.63
N GLN A 134 9.56 8.20 13.82
CA GLN A 134 9.15 8.71 15.13
C GLN A 134 8.00 7.86 15.69
N ARG A 135 7.98 7.68 17.01
CA ARG A 135 6.95 6.86 17.67
C ARG A 135 5.67 7.65 17.85
N GLY A 136 4.56 7.08 17.39
CA GLY A 136 3.21 7.59 17.62
C GLY A 136 2.50 6.91 18.79
N VAL A 137 1.18 7.02 18.82
CA VAL A 137 0.32 6.35 19.81
C VAL A 137 0.48 4.82 19.81
N TYR A 138 0.84 4.25 18.65
CA TYR A 138 1.11 2.82 18.48
C TYR A 138 2.62 2.51 18.39
N SER A 139 3.49 3.39 18.88
CA SER A 139 4.96 3.28 18.71
C SER A 139 5.37 3.38 17.23
N ARG A 140 6.20 2.45 16.72
CA ARG A 140 6.63 2.37 15.31
C ARG A 140 6.76 0.91 14.86
N ALA A 141 6.76 0.67 13.56
CA ALA A 141 7.09 -0.64 13.00
C ALA A 141 8.61 -0.87 12.91
N GLU A 142 9.05 -2.13 12.94
CA GLU A 142 10.45 -2.53 12.76
C GLU A 142 10.65 -3.32 11.45
N SER A 143 11.91 -3.46 11.02
CA SER A 143 12.26 -4.04 9.72
C SER A 143 12.16 -5.56 9.72
N PRO A 144 11.43 -6.17 8.76
CA PRO A 144 11.38 -7.63 8.64
C PRO A 144 12.64 -8.21 7.98
N TYR A 145 13.53 -7.37 7.45
CA TYR A 145 14.77 -7.80 6.78
C TYR A 145 15.97 -7.78 7.73
N ASN A 146 16.10 -6.73 8.54
CA ASN A 146 17.20 -6.58 9.50
C ASN A 146 16.81 -5.61 10.61
N MET A 147 16.69 -6.12 11.84
CA MET A 147 16.29 -5.35 13.04
C MET A 147 17.30 -4.28 13.47
N GLU A 148 18.52 -4.29 12.95
CA GLU A 148 19.52 -3.24 13.21
C GLU A 148 19.25 -1.96 12.39
N TYR A 149 18.43 -2.06 11.34
CA TYR A 149 18.12 -0.95 10.42
C TYR A 149 16.64 -0.60 10.45
N LEU A 150 16.34 0.69 10.25
CA LEU A 150 14.97 1.18 10.15
C LEU A 150 14.28 0.61 8.91
N THR A 151 12.99 0.29 9.03
CA THR A 151 12.19 -0.22 7.91
C THR A 151 11.80 0.85 6.88
N ALA A 152 12.00 2.12 7.20
CA ALA A 152 11.74 3.26 6.34
C ALA A 152 12.69 4.42 6.65
N ALA A 153 12.72 5.43 5.79
CA ALA A 153 13.50 6.65 6.03
C ALA A 153 13.03 7.36 7.31
N SER A 154 13.99 7.78 8.15
CA SER A 154 13.70 8.31 9.50
C SER A 154 12.79 9.56 9.48
N SER A 155 13.01 10.47 8.52
CA SER A 155 12.32 11.76 8.47
C SER A 155 11.11 11.80 7.54
N SER A 156 10.98 10.85 6.61
CA SER A 156 9.90 10.81 5.62
C SER A 156 9.66 9.38 5.18
N GLY A 157 8.90 8.64 5.99
CA GLY A 157 8.73 7.20 5.89
C GLY A 157 7.49 6.73 6.65
N SER A 158 6.43 7.56 6.64
CA SER A 158 5.31 7.42 7.57
C SER A 158 4.42 6.20 7.31
N SER A 159 4.55 5.55 6.15
CA SER A 159 3.88 4.28 5.83
C SER A 159 4.68 3.05 6.30
N ASN A 160 5.47 3.19 7.37
CA ASN A 160 6.38 2.14 7.86
C ASN A 160 5.66 0.82 8.17
N GLY A 161 4.51 0.85 8.83
CA GLY A 161 3.73 -0.35 9.12
C GLY A 161 3.18 -1.02 7.87
N ALA A 162 2.73 -0.24 6.89
CA ALA A 162 2.19 -0.79 5.63
C ALA A 162 3.27 -1.48 4.79
N ALA A 163 4.50 -0.94 4.77
CA ALA A 163 5.61 -1.57 4.09
C ALA A 163 6.04 -2.87 4.79
N THR A 164 6.20 -2.84 6.12
CA THR A 164 6.54 -4.03 6.91
C THR A 164 5.48 -5.12 6.78
N SER A 165 4.20 -4.80 6.89
CA SER A 165 3.11 -5.79 6.82
C SER A 165 3.04 -6.48 5.46
N THR A 166 3.21 -5.71 4.37
CA THR A 166 3.22 -6.26 3.00
C THR A 166 4.44 -7.13 2.75
N ALA A 167 5.64 -6.68 3.13
CA ALA A 167 6.89 -7.43 2.97
C ALA A 167 6.88 -8.72 3.81
N ALA A 168 6.33 -8.67 5.02
CA ALA A 168 6.20 -9.84 5.90
C ALA A 168 5.02 -10.76 5.55
N SER A 169 4.30 -10.53 4.43
CA SER A 169 3.11 -11.31 4.05
C SER A 169 2.08 -11.42 5.18
N PHE A 170 1.76 -10.29 5.83
CA PHE A 170 0.67 -10.19 6.83
C PHE A 170 -0.69 -9.89 6.21
N ALA A 171 -0.70 -9.53 4.94
CA ALA A 171 -1.87 -9.55 4.06
C ALA A 171 -1.38 -9.74 2.61
N ALA A 172 -2.31 -9.88 1.66
CA ALA A 172 -1.95 -9.99 0.25
C ALA A 172 -1.30 -8.69 -0.25
N PHE A 173 -1.86 -7.54 0.15
CA PHE A 173 -1.33 -6.21 -0.12
C PHE A 173 -1.62 -5.23 1.04
N GLY A 174 -1.10 -4.01 0.95
CA GLY A 174 -1.38 -2.93 1.89
C GLY A 174 -1.65 -1.61 1.18
N LEU A 175 -2.33 -0.68 1.84
CA LEU A 175 -2.45 0.71 1.40
C LEU A 175 -1.68 1.65 2.33
N GLY A 176 -0.86 2.50 1.74
CA GLY A 176 -0.17 3.61 2.37
C GLY A 176 -0.53 4.95 1.73
N SER A 177 0.20 5.98 2.13
CA SER A 177 0.10 7.32 1.53
C SER A 177 1.46 7.98 1.43
N GLU A 178 1.57 8.95 0.53
CA GLU A 178 2.74 9.81 0.35
C GLU A 178 2.30 11.27 0.24
N THR A 179 3.16 12.19 0.68
CA THR A 179 2.87 13.63 0.76
C THR A 179 3.87 14.47 -0.07
N VAL A 180 4.75 13.84 -0.85
CA VAL A 180 5.75 14.56 -1.68
C VAL A 180 5.58 14.18 -3.16
N SER A 181 4.33 13.97 -3.59
CA SER A 181 4.00 13.59 -4.96
C SER A 181 2.59 14.04 -5.36
N SER A 182 2.17 13.78 -6.60
CA SER A 182 0.82 14.05 -7.09
C SER A 182 0.25 12.79 -7.74
N GLY A 183 -1.05 12.53 -7.58
CA GLY A 183 -1.63 11.23 -7.89
C GLY A 183 -2.99 11.30 -8.57
N VAL A 184 -3.40 10.17 -9.15
CA VAL A 184 -4.67 10.01 -9.90
C VAL A 184 -5.78 9.40 -9.02
N ILE A 185 -5.40 8.73 -7.92
CA ILE A 185 -6.33 8.04 -7.02
C ILE A 185 -6.96 9.06 -6.08
N GLY A 186 -8.29 9.02 -5.95
CA GLY A 186 -9.03 9.90 -5.04
C GLY A 186 -8.57 9.74 -3.58
N SER A 187 -8.21 10.84 -2.94
CA SER A 187 -7.67 10.87 -1.57
C SER A 187 -8.73 11.13 -0.49
N ARG A 188 -10.02 11.20 -0.84
CA ARG A 188 -11.09 11.49 0.11
C ARG A 188 -11.12 10.48 1.26
N GLY A 189 -11.07 11.00 2.49
CA GLY A 189 -11.02 10.21 3.72
C GLY A 189 -9.63 9.66 4.08
N LEU A 190 -8.58 10.03 3.33
CA LEU A 190 -7.20 9.99 3.82
C LEU A 190 -6.94 11.21 4.71
N TRP A 191 -6.26 11.00 5.83
CA TRP A 191 -5.82 12.08 6.70
C TRP A 191 -4.82 13.00 5.97
N PRO A 192 -5.12 14.30 5.82
CA PRO A 192 -4.25 15.20 5.08
C PRO A 192 -3.01 15.59 5.90
N LEU A 193 -1.91 15.87 5.19
CA LEU A 193 -0.72 16.51 5.74
C LEU A 193 -0.36 17.75 4.92
N TYR A 194 -0.16 17.58 3.60
CA TYR A 194 -0.01 18.68 2.64
C TYR A 194 -0.95 18.41 1.48
N VAL A 195 -2.13 19.05 1.50
CA VAL A 195 -3.24 18.74 0.59
C VAL A 195 -2.90 18.84 -0.90
N THR A 196 -1.88 19.62 -1.26
CA THR A 196 -1.37 19.74 -2.63
C THR A 196 -0.53 18.54 -3.08
N CYS A 197 -0.16 17.66 -2.16
CA CYS A 197 0.82 16.61 -2.38
C CYS A 197 0.42 15.25 -1.80
N ASP A 198 -0.73 15.16 -1.12
CA ASP A 198 -1.20 13.93 -0.49
C ASP A 198 -1.81 12.97 -1.53
N VAL A 199 -1.25 11.75 -1.62
CA VAL A 199 -1.66 10.70 -2.56
C VAL A 199 -1.81 9.34 -1.87
N VAL A 200 -2.70 8.51 -2.41
CA VAL A 200 -2.85 7.10 -2.01
C VAL A 200 -1.81 6.24 -2.73
N VAL A 201 -1.19 5.31 -2.01
CA VAL A 201 -0.14 4.43 -2.54
C VAL A 201 -0.48 2.97 -2.23
N PRO A 202 -0.76 2.10 -3.23
CA PRO A 202 -0.82 0.66 -3.02
C PRO A 202 0.58 0.09 -2.83
N LEU A 203 0.73 -0.82 -1.86
CA LEU A 203 1.96 -1.58 -1.61
C LEU A 203 1.69 -3.06 -1.85
N THR A 204 2.41 -3.65 -2.79
CA THR A 204 2.31 -5.07 -3.16
C THR A 204 3.71 -5.67 -3.29
N ARG A 205 3.81 -6.99 -3.50
CA ARG A 205 5.11 -7.68 -3.71
C ARG A 205 5.45 -7.88 -5.19
N THR A 206 4.49 -7.69 -6.09
CA THR A 206 4.66 -7.90 -7.54
C THR A 206 3.98 -6.78 -8.34
N VAL A 207 4.41 -6.57 -9.58
CA VAL A 207 3.79 -5.59 -10.48
C VAL A 207 2.36 -6.02 -10.83
N GLU A 208 2.13 -7.31 -11.04
CA GLU A 208 0.83 -7.90 -11.34
C GLU A 208 -0.18 -7.63 -10.22
N ASP A 209 0.23 -7.80 -8.95
CA ASP A 209 -0.63 -7.49 -7.81
C ASP A 209 -0.93 -5.98 -7.74
N THR A 210 0.04 -5.12 -8.09
CA THR A 210 -0.19 -3.66 -8.16
C THR A 210 -1.27 -3.34 -9.18
N LEU A 211 -1.20 -3.93 -10.38
CA LEU A 211 -2.18 -3.68 -11.44
C LEU A 211 -3.57 -4.17 -11.03
N ALA A 212 -3.67 -5.34 -10.41
CA ALA A 212 -4.94 -5.88 -9.91
C ALA A 212 -5.56 -4.97 -8.84
N VAL A 213 -4.77 -4.41 -7.93
CA VAL A 213 -5.25 -3.45 -6.92
C VAL A 213 -5.67 -2.13 -7.56
N LEU A 214 -4.88 -1.62 -8.52
CA LEU A 214 -5.18 -0.37 -9.22
C LEU A 214 -6.52 -0.44 -9.94
N GLU A 215 -6.87 -1.55 -10.61
CA GLU A 215 -8.19 -1.73 -11.26
C GLU A 215 -9.37 -1.43 -10.33
N VAL A 216 -9.22 -1.70 -9.02
CA VAL A 216 -10.28 -1.47 -8.04
C VAL A 216 -10.25 -0.05 -7.47
N ILE A 217 -9.08 0.52 -7.22
CA ILE A 217 -8.96 1.80 -6.49
C ILE A 217 -8.87 3.04 -7.40
N THR A 218 -8.62 2.89 -8.70
CA THR A 218 -8.55 4.01 -9.67
C THR A 218 -9.91 4.34 -10.30
N GLN A 219 -10.98 4.12 -9.55
CA GLN A 219 -12.36 4.37 -10.00
C GLN A 219 -12.74 5.86 -9.86
N PRO A 220 -13.71 6.36 -10.65
CA PRO A 220 -14.25 7.70 -10.44
C PRO A 220 -14.84 7.87 -9.03
N ASP A 221 -14.48 8.97 -8.37
CA ASP A 221 -15.08 9.40 -7.09
C ASP A 221 -16.00 10.60 -7.36
N PRO A 222 -17.33 10.46 -7.20
CA PRO A 222 -18.28 11.53 -7.45
C PRO A 222 -18.19 12.67 -6.43
N GLY A 223 -17.56 12.44 -5.27
CA GLY A 223 -17.28 13.49 -4.28
C GLY A 223 -15.88 14.07 -4.45
N THR A 224 -15.77 15.39 -4.40
CA THR A 224 -14.47 16.11 -4.48
C THR A 224 -14.04 16.71 -3.15
N ILE A 225 -14.98 16.89 -2.20
CA ILE A 225 -14.69 17.48 -0.89
C ILE A 225 -13.61 16.67 -0.16
N GLY A 226 -12.54 17.35 0.24
CA GLY A 226 -11.37 16.74 0.90
C GLY A 226 -10.28 16.26 -0.06
N ASP A 227 -10.48 16.35 -1.37
CA ASP A 227 -9.47 16.11 -2.40
C ASP A 227 -9.15 17.42 -3.12
N PHE A 228 -8.10 18.12 -2.66
CA PHE A 228 -7.77 19.48 -3.10
C PHE A 228 -7.71 19.63 -4.63
N TRP A 229 -7.06 18.68 -5.32
CA TRP A 229 -6.86 18.75 -6.75
C TRP A 229 -8.15 18.56 -7.53
N ARG A 230 -9.07 17.70 -7.07
CA ARG A 230 -10.37 17.50 -7.73
C ARG A 230 -11.42 18.54 -7.34
N ASP A 231 -11.27 19.20 -6.19
CA ASP A 231 -12.21 20.21 -5.69
C ASP A 231 -11.95 21.61 -6.27
N GLN A 232 -10.71 21.91 -6.67
CA GLN A 232 -10.35 23.20 -7.26
C GLN A 232 -10.89 23.37 -8.69
N CYS A 233 -11.09 24.62 -9.11
CA CYS A 233 -11.67 24.99 -10.41
C CYS A 233 -10.70 25.75 -11.36
N THR A 234 -9.41 25.84 -11.01
CA THR A 234 -8.41 26.66 -11.72
C THR A 234 -7.60 25.85 -12.75
N VAL A 235 -7.22 24.61 -12.41
CA VAL A 235 -6.43 23.70 -13.23
C VAL A 235 -7.32 22.59 -13.75
N THR A 236 -7.38 22.44 -15.07
CA THR A 236 -8.09 21.31 -15.70
C THR A 236 -7.32 20.02 -15.49
N LEU A 237 -7.92 19.06 -14.78
CA LEU A 237 -7.33 17.74 -14.58
C LEU A 237 -7.86 16.72 -15.60
N PRO A 238 -7.03 15.74 -16.03
CA PRO A 238 -7.52 14.60 -16.78
C PRO A 238 -8.47 13.76 -15.91
N LYS A 239 -9.47 13.15 -16.54
CA LYS A 239 -10.37 12.23 -15.84
C LYS A 239 -9.63 10.94 -15.45
N ALA A 240 -9.95 10.40 -14.28
CA ALA A 240 -9.42 9.11 -13.81
C ALA A 240 -9.81 7.92 -14.72
N SER A 241 -10.86 8.07 -15.54
CA SER A 241 -11.38 7.06 -16.48
C SER A 241 -10.37 6.60 -17.56
N ASN A 242 -9.19 7.22 -17.66
CA ASN A 242 -8.14 6.79 -18.59
C ASN A 242 -7.47 5.45 -18.21
N LEU A 243 -7.85 4.84 -17.08
CA LEU A 243 -7.38 3.53 -16.61
C LEU A 243 -8.45 2.42 -16.70
N GLU A 244 -9.55 2.64 -17.44
CA GLU A 244 -10.57 1.63 -17.65
C GLU A 244 -10.04 0.42 -18.45
N GLY A 245 -10.41 -0.79 -18.01
CA GLY A 245 -10.08 -2.05 -18.66
C GLY A 245 -9.16 -2.96 -17.84
N ASP A 246 -8.75 -4.08 -18.45
CA ASP A 246 -7.82 -5.03 -17.85
C ASP A 246 -6.40 -4.45 -17.88
N LEU A 247 -5.86 -4.07 -16.72
CA LEU A 247 -4.54 -3.48 -16.57
C LEU A 247 -3.43 -4.53 -16.70
N SER A 248 -3.73 -5.83 -16.61
CA SER A 248 -2.73 -6.88 -16.84
C SER A 248 -2.12 -6.84 -18.24
N ARG A 249 -2.82 -6.21 -19.21
CA ARG A 249 -2.28 -5.94 -20.56
C ARG A 249 -1.03 -5.06 -20.56
N LEU A 250 -0.76 -4.35 -19.45
CA LEU A 250 0.45 -3.54 -19.27
C LEU A 250 1.68 -4.40 -18.91
N CYS A 251 1.49 -5.66 -18.51
CA CYS A 251 2.57 -6.61 -18.31
C CYS A 251 3.12 -7.10 -19.65
N ASP A 252 4.12 -6.39 -20.17
CA ASP A 252 4.87 -6.79 -21.37
C ASP A 252 6.36 -6.89 -21.04
N ALA A 253 6.90 -8.11 -21.09
CA ALA A 253 8.30 -8.44 -20.84
C ALA A 253 9.26 -7.81 -21.86
N HIS A 254 8.76 -7.25 -22.97
CA HIS A 254 9.55 -6.58 -24.00
C HIS A 254 9.33 -5.07 -24.05
N SER A 255 8.53 -4.52 -23.14
CA SER A 255 8.14 -3.10 -23.11
C SER A 255 9.33 -2.13 -22.97
N LEU A 256 10.48 -2.61 -22.50
CA LEU A 256 11.72 -1.83 -22.37
C LEU A 256 12.49 -1.65 -23.69
N ARG A 257 12.21 -2.44 -24.73
CA ARG A 257 12.94 -2.33 -26.01
C ARG A 257 12.79 -0.95 -26.63
N GLY A 258 13.92 -0.29 -26.88
CA GLY A 258 13.99 1.04 -27.47
C GLY A 258 13.54 2.17 -26.53
N LYS A 259 13.22 1.88 -25.26
CA LYS A 259 12.94 2.93 -24.26
C LYS A 259 14.23 3.61 -23.86
N ARG A 260 14.16 4.93 -23.66
CA ARG A 260 15.29 5.74 -23.19
C ARG A 260 15.08 6.06 -21.72
N LEU A 261 15.98 5.59 -20.86
CA LEU A 261 15.91 5.78 -19.42
C LEU A 261 17.06 6.67 -18.96
N ALA A 262 16.73 7.82 -18.37
CA ALA A 262 17.73 8.75 -17.86
C ALA A 262 18.04 8.47 -16.38
N GLU A 263 19.32 8.37 -16.06
CA GLU A 263 19.83 8.24 -14.70
C GLU A 263 20.27 9.61 -14.16
N PRO A 264 19.62 10.15 -13.11
CA PRO A 264 20.11 11.36 -12.46
C PRO A 264 21.39 11.05 -11.66
N LYS A 265 22.54 11.50 -12.17
CA LYS A 265 23.87 11.25 -11.59
C LYS A 265 24.00 11.60 -10.10
N MET A 266 23.17 12.51 -9.58
CA MET A 266 23.17 12.82 -8.15
C MET A 266 22.85 11.60 -7.27
N TYR A 267 22.07 10.63 -7.76
CA TYR A 267 21.64 9.45 -6.99
C TYR A 267 22.55 8.23 -7.14
N THR A 268 23.61 8.33 -7.93
CA THR A 268 24.50 7.20 -8.23
C THR A 268 25.97 7.58 -8.13
N GLU A 269 26.31 8.78 -8.60
CA GLU A 269 27.65 9.37 -8.54
C GLU A 269 27.79 10.37 -7.36
N GLY A 270 26.70 10.69 -6.65
CA GLY A 270 26.73 11.59 -5.49
C GLY A 270 27.15 13.03 -5.84
N MET A 271 26.78 13.52 -7.03
CA MET A 271 27.05 14.91 -7.42
C MET A 271 25.95 15.86 -6.93
N SER A 272 26.29 17.03 -6.39
CA SER A 272 25.32 18.12 -6.23
C SER A 272 25.28 18.97 -7.50
N GLY A 273 24.12 19.02 -8.17
CA GLY A 273 23.94 19.87 -9.36
C GLY A 273 23.89 21.38 -9.07
N THR A 274 23.94 21.78 -7.79
CA THR A 274 23.87 23.19 -7.36
C THR A 274 24.72 23.42 -6.11
N SER A 275 25.06 24.69 -5.81
CA SER A 275 25.81 25.08 -4.60
C SER A 275 24.98 25.02 -3.30
N ILE A 276 23.66 24.85 -3.40
CA ILE A 276 22.73 24.92 -2.26
C ILE A 276 22.29 23.55 -1.74
N SER A 277 22.53 22.46 -2.47
CA SER A 277 22.15 21.10 -2.07
C SER A 277 23.37 20.26 -1.69
N LYS A 278 23.26 19.52 -0.58
CA LYS A 278 24.27 18.50 -0.26
C LYS A 278 24.13 17.33 -1.23
N ALA A 279 25.25 16.82 -1.70
CA ALA A 279 25.31 15.56 -2.43
C ALA A 279 24.66 14.42 -1.64
N PRO A 280 23.78 13.60 -2.25
CA PRO A 280 23.27 12.40 -1.61
C PRO A 280 24.42 11.42 -1.35
N PHE A 281 24.44 10.82 -0.17
CA PHE A 281 25.32 9.68 0.09
C PHE A 281 24.67 8.40 -0.44
N VAL A 282 25.42 7.63 -1.23
CA VAL A 282 24.98 6.34 -1.79
C VAL A 282 26.00 5.29 -1.35
N SER A 283 25.54 4.26 -0.63
CA SER A 283 26.41 3.20 -0.15
C SER A 283 26.94 2.32 -1.29
N GLU A 284 28.11 1.72 -1.10
CA GLU A 284 28.69 0.77 -2.07
C GLU A 284 27.78 -0.43 -2.32
N GLY A 285 27.01 -0.87 -1.31
CA GLY A 285 26.01 -1.93 -1.48
C GLY A 285 24.92 -1.54 -2.47
N VAL A 286 24.38 -0.32 -2.36
CA VAL A 286 23.36 0.21 -3.28
C VAL A 286 23.93 0.38 -4.69
N LYS A 287 25.17 0.90 -4.82
CA LYS A 287 25.82 1.04 -6.14
C LYS A 287 25.94 -0.30 -6.87
N LYS A 288 26.31 -1.37 -6.16
CA LYS A 288 26.40 -2.72 -6.75
C LYS A 288 25.05 -3.22 -7.27
N VAL A 289 23.98 -3.01 -6.50
CA VAL A 289 22.62 -3.37 -6.94
C VAL A 289 22.18 -2.52 -8.13
N TRP A 290 22.53 -1.24 -8.15
CA TRP A 290 22.28 -0.36 -9.30
C TRP A 290 22.99 -0.84 -10.58
N THR A 291 24.28 -1.19 -10.51
CA THR A 291 25.01 -1.72 -11.66
C THR A 291 24.35 -2.98 -12.24
N LYS A 292 23.83 -3.85 -11.36
CA LYS A 292 23.04 -5.01 -11.80
C LYS A 292 21.76 -4.57 -12.51
N ALA A 293 20.99 -3.65 -11.93
CA ALA A 293 19.77 -3.13 -12.55
C ALA A 293 20.04 -2.48 -13.92
N GLN A 294 21.11 -1.70 -14.06
CA GLN A 294 21.52 -1.14 -15.35
C GLN A 294 21.82 -2.22 -16.38
N THR A 295 22.49 -3.30 -15.97
CA THR A 295 22.75 -4.46 -16.84
C THR A 295 21.45 -5.14 -17.27
N ASP A 296 20.51 -5.34 -16.34
CA ASP A 296 19.22 -5.96 -16.63
C ASP A 296 18.38 -5.08 -17.59
N LEU A 297 18.39 -3.75 -17.40
CA LEU A 297 17.68 -2.79 -18.26
C LEU A 297 18.24 -2.76 -19.70
N THR A 298 19.56 -2.66 -19.83
CA THR A 298 20.24 -2.64 -21.13
C THR A 298 20.12 -3.98 -21.87
N SER A 299 20.22 -5.09 -21.15
CA SER A 299 19.99 -6.43 -21.72
C SER A 299 18.54 -6.62 -22.18
N SER A 300 17.59 -5.87 -21.61
CA SER A 300 16.18 -5.84 -22.02
C SER A 300 15.93 -4.89 -23.22
N GLY A 301 16.97 -4.25 -23.75
CA GLY A 301 16.91 -3.39 -24.92
C GLY A 301 16.59 -1.92 -24.64
N ALA A 302 16.64 -1.47 -23.39
CA ALA A 302 16.59 -0.05 -23.05
C ALA A 302 17.93 0.64 -23.34
N ILE A 303 17.87 1.95 -23.58
CA ILE A 303 19.00 2.86 -23.81
C ILE A 303 19.13 3.82 -22.63
#